data_AF-A0A2V6HRP2-F1
#
_entry.id   AF-A0A2V6HRP2-F1
#
_cell.length_a   1.000
_cell.length_b   1.000
_cell.length_c   1.000
_cell.angle_alpha   90.00
_cell.angle_beta   90.00
_cell.angle_gamma   90.00
#
_symmetry.space_group_name_H-M   'P 1'
#
loop_
_entity.id
_entity.type
_entity.pdbx_description
1 polymer ?
#
loop_
_entity_poly.entity_id
_entity_poly.type
_entity_poly.pdbx_seq_one_letter_code
_entity_poly.pdbx_strand_id
1 'polypeptide(L)' 'MARQDTLRKKVRVTGYLLWDDEHNSSAEIGPTIQRLGRNGLHQPWRSTAWEIHPLMKVEVLK' A
#
# COMPACT_ATOMS: atom_id res chain seq x y z
N MET A 1 13.24 20.94 41.34
CA MET A 1 13.49 20.51 39.95
C MET A 1 12.51 19.40 39.61
N ALA A 2 11.48 19.67 38.80
CA ALA A 2 10.55 18.64 38.34
C ALA A 2 11.15 17.91 37.13
N ARG A 3 11.21 16.57 37.17
CA ARG A 3 11.57 15.75 36.01
C ARG A 3 10.54 15.98 34.90
N GLN A 4 10.99 16.40 33.73
CA GLN A 4 10.23 16.27 32.49
C GLN A 4 10.26 14.80 32.07
N ASP A 5 9.33 14.01 32.64
CA ASP A 5 9.01 12.71 32.09
C ASP A 5 8.22 12.95 30.79
N THR A 6 8.93 12.93 29.66
CA THR A 6 8.28 12.84 28.34
C THR A 6 7.52 11.52 28.31
N LEU A 7 6.20 11.58 28.49
CA LEU A 7 5.30 10.42 28.44
C LEU A 7 5.46 9.76 27.06
N ARG A 8 6.26 8.69 26.99
CA ARG A 8 6.36 7.83 25.80
C ARG A 8 5.00 7.16 25.62
N LYS A 9 4.18 7.72 24.73
CA LYS A 9 2.88 7.14 24.37
C LYS A 9 3.14 5.88 23.55
N LYS A 10 2.63 4.74 24.03
CA LYS A 10 2.62 3.50 23.26
C LYS A 10 1.45 3.56 22.30
N VAL A 11 1.68 3.21 21.04
CA VAL A 11 0.65 3.11 20.02
C VAL A 11 0.54 1.65 19.60
N ARG A 12 -0.68 1.15 19.49
CA ARG A 12 -0.98 -0.15 18.88
C ARG A 12 -1.66 0.09 17.54
N VAL A 13 -1.18 -0.62 16.54
CA VAL A 13 -1.78 -0.69 15.21
C VAL A 13 -2.21 -2.13 15.00
N THR A 14 -3.48 -2.33 14.67
CA THR A 14 -4.04 -3.65 14.32
C THR A 14 -4.83 -3.51 13.02
N GLY A 15 -4.90 -4.58 12.24
CA GLY A 15 -5.60 -4.52 10.97
C GLY A 15 -5.28 -5.69 10.06
N TYR A 16 -5.82 -5.61 8.86
CA TYR A 16 -5.56 -6.54 7.77
C TYR A 16 -4.81 -5.81 6.66
N LEU A 17 -3.89 -6.53 6.06
CA LEU A 17 -3.26 -6.12 4.81
C LEU A 17 -3.94 -6.94 3.72
N LEU A 18 -4.76 -6.29 2.90
CA LEU A 18 -5.32 -6.95 1.73
C LEU A 18 -4.36 -6.76 0.57
N TRP A 19 -4.12 -7.86 -0.12
CA TRP A 19 -3.33 -7.95 -1.33
C TRP A 19 -4.27 -8.38 -2.45
N ASP A 20 -4.27 -7.64 -3.54
CA ASP A 20 -4.92 -8.06 -4.78
C ASP A 20 -4.06 -7.71 -5.99
N ASP A 21 -4.39 -8.38 -7.09
CA ASP A 21 -3.80 -8.20 -8.41
C ASP A 21 -4.88 -7.83 -9.45
N GLU A 22 -6.00 -7.24 -8.98
CA GLU A 22 -7.21 -7.05 -9.79
C GLU A 22 -7.03 -5.98 -10.88
N HIS A 23 -6.04 -5.10 -10.75
CA HIS A 23 -5.80 -3.96 -11.66
C HIS A 23 -4.82 -4.21 -12.82
N ASN A 24 -4.72 -5.46 -13.26
CA ASN A 24 -3.79 -5.86 -14.32
C ASN A 24 -4.40 -5.77 -15.74
N SER A 25 -5.66 -5.37 -15.87
CA SER A 25 -6.34 -5.37 -17.17
C SER A 25 -5.95 -4.17 -18.04
N SER A 26 -5.95 -4.38 -19.36
CA SER A 26 -5.63 -3.31 -20.32
C SER A 26 -6.58 -2.11 -20.25
N ALA A 27 -7.82 -2.31 -19.80
CA ALA A 27 -8.82 -1.26 -19.65
C ALA A 27 -8.48 -0.29 -18.49
N GLU A 28 -7.82 -0.78 -17.46
CA GLU A 28 -7.47 0.00 -16.25
C GLU A 28 -6.13 0.73 -16.38
N ILE A 29 -5.29 0.25 -17.28
CA ILE A 29 -3.94 0.76 -17.56
C ILE A 29 -3.96 1.97 -18.51
N GLY A 30 -4.97 2.05 -19.38
CA GLY A 30 -5.16 3.13 -20.34
C GLY A 30 -4.62 2.84 -21.75
N PRO A 31 -5.18 3.53 -22.78
CA PRO A 31 -5.03 3.15 -24.19
C PRO A 31 -3.66 3.44 -24.80
N THR A 32 -2.81 4.18 -24.09
CA THR A 32 -1.49 4.61 -24.56
C THR A 32 -0.39 3.59 -24.26
N ILE A 33 -0.69 2.56 -23.46
CA ILE A 33 0.21 1.46 -23.15
C ILE A 33 -0.04 0.34 -24.15
N GLN A 34 0.90 0.13 -25.09
CA GLN A 34 0.68 -0.72 -26.27
C GLN A 34 1.19 -2.15 -26.13
N ARG A 35 1.89 -2.53 -25.05
CA ARG A 35 2.39 -3.89 -24.83
C ARG A 35 2.45 -4.17 -23.28
N LEU A 36 2.68 -5.38 -22.74
CA LEU A 36 2.94 -5.75 -21.30
C LEU A 36 4.06 -6.82 -21.16
N GLY A 37 5.31 -6.51 -20.72
CA GLY A 37 6.36 -7.56 -20.46
C GLY A 37 7.88 -7.33 -20.77
N ARG A 38 8.78 -8.11 -20.15
CA ARG A 38 10.27 -8.07 -20.31
C ARG A 38 10.79 -8.54 -21.69
N ASN A 39 9.89 -9.09 -22.47
CA ASN A 39 10.04 -9.48 -23.87
C ASN A 39 9.86 -8.31 -24.85
N GLY A 40 9.96 -7.06 -24.38
CA GLY A 40 9.81 -5.85 -25.19
C GLY A 40 8.39 -5.30 -25.21
N LEU A 41 7.58 -5.65 -24.21
CA LEU A 41 6.19 -5.32 -24.08
C LEU A 41 5.99 -4.25 -22.93
N HIS A 42 5.17 -3.19 -23.03
CA HIS A 42 5.15 -2.05 -22.09
C HIS A 42 4.78 -2.52 -20.67
N GLN A 43 5.59 -2.43 -19.63
CA GLN A 43 5.16 -2.86 -18.28
C GLN A 43 4.59 -1.66 -17.49
N PRO A 44 3.31 -1.27 -17.62
CA PRO A 44 2.74 -0.19 -16.85
C PRO A 44 2.79 -0.57 -15.40
N TRP A 45 3.17 0.40 -14.58
CA TRP A 45 3.32 0.22 -13.16
C TRP A 45 2.03 -0.33 -12.54
N ARG A 46 0.83 0.05 -13.02
CA ARG A 46 -0.43 -0.54 -12.55
C ARG A 46 -0.56 -2.06 -12.76
N SER A 47 0.00 -2.61 -13.84
CA SER A 47 -0.07 -4.07 -14.13
C SER A 47 0.97 -4.94 -13.40
N THR A 48 1.90 -4.29 -12.72
CA THR A 48 3.03 -4.95 -12.05
C THR A 48 3.20 -4.49 -10.61
N ALA A 49 2.48 -3.44 -10.23
CA ALA A 49 2.42 -2.96 -8.86
C ALA A 49 1.48 -3.87 -8.07
N TRP A 50 1.88 -4.08 -6.83
CA TRP A 50 0.97 -4.64 -5.85
C TRP A 50 0.09 -3.51 -5.35
N GLU A 51 -1.22 -3.70 -5.37
CA GLU A 51 -2.11 -2.85 -4.60
C GLU A 51 -2.21 -3.41 -3.19
N ILE A 52 -2.03 -2.52 -2.22
CA ILE A 52 -2.10 -2.85 -0.81
C ILE A 52 -3.21 -1.99 -0.24
N HIS A 53 -4.27 -2.64 0.22
CA HIS A 53 -5.36 -1.97 0.91
C HIS A 53 -5.22 -2.19 2.42
N PRO A 54 -4.67 -1.22 3.18
CA PRO A 54 -4.60 -1.33 4.62
C PRO A 54 -5.97 -1.03 5.21
N LEU A 55 -6.56 -2.01 5.88
CA LEU A 55 -7.67 -1.79 6.80
C LEU A 55 -7.13 -1.86 8.22
N MET A 56 -6.90 -0.71 8.85
CA MET A 56 -6.26 -0.65 10.16
C MET A 56 -6.98 0.24 11.17
N LYS A 57 -6.84 -0.14 12.44
CA LYS A 57 -7.17 0.62 13.64
C LYS A 57 -5.89 1.06 14.31
N VAL A 58 -5.84 2.33 14.71
CA VAL A 58 -4.74 2.90 15.48
C VAL A 58 -5.28 3.33 16.85
N GLU A 59 -4.63 2.89 17.92
CA GLU A 59 -5.03 3.25 19.28
C GLU A 59 -3.82 3.63 20.14
N VAL A 60 -3.98 4.65 20.99
CA VAL A 60 -3.00 5.00 22.02
C VAL A 60 -3.25 4.12 23.23
N LEU A 61 -2.24 3.37 23.63
CA LEU A 61 -2.29 2.55 24.82
C LEU A 61 -2.04 3.41 26.06
N LYS A 62 -2.73 3.03 27.15
CA LYS A 62 -2.53 3.61 28.48
C LYS A 62 -1.23 3.10 29.10
#